data_AF-A0A067KNY2-F1
#
_entry.id   AF-A0A067KNY2-F1
#
_cell.length_a   1.000
_cell.length_b   1.000
_cell.length_c   1.000
_cell.angle_alpha   90.00
_cell.angle_beta   90.00
_cell.angle_gamma   90.00
#
_symmetry.space_group_name_H-M   'P 1'
#
loop_
_entity.id
_entity.type
_entity.pdbx_description
1 polymer ?
#
loop_
_entity_poly.entity_id
_entity_poly.type
_entity_poly.pdbx_seq_one_letter_code
_entity_poly.pdbx_strand_id
1 'polypeptide(L)'
;MPKPTSVTLSLVLLMLGFFNLGGNFKMASGQKTWCIANPSTASAELIENLDYACSHVGCSQIQQGSACFYPNTNLHHASFAMNLYYQRMGRHSLDCNFTNSGLVSLTDPSYRSCTYESGMQLEQFSIPYESGGGAVVENGTSGNQTSETWCVANPATENDRLQENINFACNHVDCSPIRDGGSCFRPVTLMNHATFAMNLYYQTTGRRNTSCDFKGSGLIVIRRPSHDNCSF
;
A
#
# COMPACT_ATOMS: atom_id res chain seq x y z
N MET A 1 -68.88 35.51 35.08
CA MET A 1 -69.64 34.32 35.54
C MET A 1 -70.76 34.07 34.54
N PRO A 2 -71.13 32.84 34.11
CA PRO A 2 -70.56 31.47 34.17
C PRO A 2 -70.39 30.87 32.73
N LYS A 3 -69.89 29.67 32.39
CA LYS A 3 -69.12 28.54 32.99
C LYS A 3 -68.51 27.71 31.82
N PRO A 4 -67.56 26.79 32.10
CA PRO A 4 -66.73 26.08 31.12
C PRO A 4 -67.32 24.72 30.67
N THR A 5 -66.82 24.15 29.58
CA THR A 5 -66.90 22.70 29.33
C THR A 5 -65.69 22.17 28.56
N SER A 6 -65.11 21.13 29.16
CA SER A 6 -64.02 20.25 28.72
C SER A 6 -64.46 19.30 27.59
N VAL A 7 -63.52 18.46 27.11
CA VAL A 7 -63.59 17.28 26.20
C VAL A 7 -62.81 17.56 24.89
N THR A 8 -61.75 16.87 24.47
CA THR A 8 -61.10 15.61 24.88
C THR A 8 -59.71 15.49 24.23
N LEU A 9 -58.77 14.98 25.03
CA LEU A 9 -57.72 14.00 24.72
C LEU A 9 -57.72 13.35 23.31
N SER A 10 -56.71 13.62 22.47
CA SER A 10 -56.07 12.61 21.60
C SER A 10 -54.93 13.15 20.72
N LEU A 11 -53.96 12.26 20.47
CA LEU A 11 -52.74 12.37 19.62
C LEU A 11 -51.64 13.29 20.17
N VAL A 12 -50.67 12.85 20.99
CA VAL A 12 -49.68 11.75 20.81
C VAL A 12 -48.93 11.84 19.47
N LEU A 13 -47.68 12.30 19.59
CA LEU A 13 -46.49 12.16 18.73
C LEU A 13 -46.59 12.56 17.25
N LEU A 14 -45.93 13.66 16.87
CA LEU A 14 -45.41 13.78 15.50
C LEU A 14 -44.18 14.68 15.27
N MET A 15 -43.44 15.20 16.26
CA MET A 15 -42.29 16.09 15.94
C MET A 15 -41.07 15.94 16.87
N LEU A 16 -40.47 14.74 16.94
CA LEU A 16 -39.05 14.57 17.29
C LEU A 16 -38.40 13.52 16.38
N GLY A 17 -38.36 13.84 15.08
CA GLY A 17 -37.65 13.07 14.06
C GLY A 17 -36.51 13.88 13.47
N PHE A 18 -35.52 14.27 14.28
CA PHE A 18 -34.25 14.82 13.79
C PHE A 18 -33.09 14.26 14.61
N PHE A 19 -32.04 13.89 13.88
CA PHE A 19 -30.75 13.33 14.33
C PHE A 19 -30.75 11.88 14.79
N ASN A 20 -30.72 10.97 13.81
CA ASN A 20 -29.74 9.89 13.82
C ASN A 20 -29.45 9.48 12.37
N LEU A 21 -28.63 10.28 11.66
CA LEU A 21 -27.80 9.73 10.58
C LEU A 21 -26.67 8.91 11.23
N GLY A 22 -27.05 7.82 11.89
CA GLY A 22 -26.13 6.78 12.32
C GLY A 22 -25.81 5.91 11.13
N GLY A 23 -25.00 6.44 10.20
CA GLY A 23 -24.36 5.62 9.19
C GLY A 23 -23.53 4.57 9.91
N ASN A 24 -23.97 3.31 9.90
CA ASN A 24 -23.13 2.20 10.28
C ASN A 24 -22.04 2.13 9.22
N PHE A 25 -20.86 2.68 9.53
CA PHE A 25 -19.64 2.40 8.79
C PHE A 25 -19.36 0.91 8.94
N LYS A 26 -19.90 0.10 8.02
CA LYS A 26 -19.39 -1.24 7.79
C LYS A 26 -17.96 -1.04 7.28
N MET A 27 -16.98 -1.26 8.16
CA MET A 27 -15.57 -1.32 7.79
C MET A 27 -15.41 -2.42 6.73
N ALA A 28 -15.27 -1.99 5.48
CA ALA A 28 -14.88 -2.85 4.38
C ALA A 28 -13.35 -2.90 4.30
N SER A 29 -12.87 -4.13 4.09
CA SER A 29 -11.53 -4.53 3.62
C SER A 29 -10.48 -4.87 4.69
N GLY A 30 -10.43 -6.15 5.06
CA GLY A 30 -9.32 -6.80 5.75
C GLY A 30 -8.14 -7.17 4.83
N GLN A 31 -7.96 -6.47 3.69
CA GLN A 31 -6.83 -6.73 2.80
C GLN A 31 -5.55 -6.13 3.41
N LYS A 32 -4.54 -6.99 3.61
CA LYS A 32 -3.21 -6.57 4.04
C LYS A 32 -2.58 -5.69 2.96
N THR A 33 -2.07 -4.55 3.39
CA THR A 33 -1.31 -3.62 2.57
C THR A 33 -0.12 -3.12 3.38
N TRP A 34 0.92 -2.70 2.66
CA TRP A 34 2.16 -2.18 3.21
C TRP A 34 2.50 -0.84 2.58
N CYS A 35 3.34 -0.05 3.25
CA CYS A 35 3.96 1.12 2.64
C CYS A 35 5.41 0.83 2.32
N ILE A 36 5.85 1.14 1.11
CA ILE A 36 7.26 1.13 0.72
C ILE A 36 7.65 2.50 0.19
N ALA A 37 8.94 2.82 0.21
CA ALA A 37 9.44 3.99 -0.49
C ALA A 37 9.39 3.75 -2.01
N ASN A 38 9.05 4.78 -2.77
CA ASN A 38 9.12 4.80 -4.22
C ASN A 38 10.60 4.61 -4.64
N PRO A 39 10.93 3.58 -5.44
CA PRO A 39 12.31 3.31 -5.85
C PRO A 39 13.02 4.44 -6.59
N SER A 40 12.26 5.40 -7.12
CA SER A 40 12.78 6.57 -7.84
C SER A 40 12.93 7.82 -6.97
N THR A 41 12.62 7.75 -5.67
CA THR A 41 12.81 8.88 -4.73
C THR A 41 14.30 9.19 -4.55
N ALA A 42 14.65 10.47 -4.53
CA ALA A 42 16.01 10.93 -4.29
C ALA A 42 16.47 10.63 -2.86
N SER A 43 17.77 10.36 -2.68
CA SER A 43 18.31 9.95 -1.37
C SER A 43 18.10 10.96 -0.24
N ALA A 44 18.05 12.26 -0.54
CA ALA A 44 17.78 13.31 0.46
C ALA A 44 16.35 13.23 1.00
N GLU A 45 15.36 13.09 0.12
CA GLU A 45 13.95 12.92 0.50
C GLU A 45 13.72 11.60 1.25
N LEU A 46 14.43 10.52 0.87
CA LEU A 46 14.40 9.26 1.62
C LEU A 46 14.88 9.42 3.07
N ILE A 47 15.89 10.28 3.31
CA ILE A 47 16.37 10.57 4.67
C ILE A 47 15.30 11.35 5.44
N GLU A 48 14.69 12.36 4.83
CA GLU A 48 13.60 13.14 5.47
C GLU A 48 12.40 12.24 5.83
N ASN A 49 12.01 11.33 4.94
CA ASN A 49 10.95 10.37 5.21
C ASN A 49 11.29 9.44 6.38
N LEU A 50 12.53 8.95 6.41
CA LEU A 50 13.04 8.09 7.45
C LEU A 50 13.01 8.80 8.81
N ASP A 51 13.56 10.01 8.88
CA ASP A 51 13.60 10.82 10.10
C ASP A 51 12.19 11.15 10.60
N TYR A 52 11.29 11.55 9.68
CA TYR A 52 9.89 11.80 10.00
C TYR A 52 9.21 10.56 10.57
N ALA A 53 9.28 9.43 9.87
CA ALA A 53 8.65 8.19 10.32
C ALA A 53 9.19 7.77 11.69
N CYS A 54 10.52 7.77 11.89
CA CYS A 54 11.15 7.36 13.14
C CYS A 54 10.89 8.32 14.31
N SER A 55 10.47 9.57 14.07
CA SER A 55 9.97 10.45 15.12
C SER A 55 8.61 10.01 15.69
N HIS A 56 7.89 9.15 14.96
CA HIS A 56 6.55 8.66 15.30
C HIS A 56 6.51 7.15 15.59
N VAL A 57 7.50 6.36 15.19
CA VAL A 57 7.54 4.90 15.38
C VAL A 57 8.90 4.40 15.86
N GLY A 58 8.95 3.21 16.44
CA GLY A 58 10.20 2.59 16.90
C GLY A 58 11.00 1.98 15.75
N CYS A 59 12.07 2.65 15.33
CA CYS A 59 12.96 2.19 14.25
C CYS A 59 14.15 1.34 14.70
N SER A 60 14.01 0.56 15.78
CA SER A 60 15.11 -0.28 16.29
C SER A 60 15.50 -1.40 15.32
N GLN A 61 14.55 -1.93 14.55
CA GLN A 61 14.77 -3.07 13.63
C GLN A 61 15.66 -2.76 12.43
N ILE A 62 15.87 -1.48 12.11
CA ILE A 62 16.76 -1.02 11.03
C ILE A 62 18.11 -0.54 11.55
N GLN A 63 18.39 -0.68 12.85
CA GLN A 63 19.70 -0.35 13.41
C GLN A 63 20.69 -1.50 13.20
N GLN A 64 21.99 -1.19 13.21
CA GLN A 64 23.05 -2.17 13.02
C GLN A 64 22.87 -3.39 13.94
N GLY A 65 22.97 -4.59 13.35
CA GLY A 65 22.79 -5.87 14.06
C GLY A 65 21.34 -6.38 14.13
N SER A 66 20.36 -5.59 13.69
CA SER A 66 18.96 -6.00 13.63
C SER A 66 18.59 -6.67 12.29
N ALA A 67 17.46 -7.38 12.28
CA ALA A 67 17.02 -8.21 11.15
C ALA A 67 16.77 -7.43 9.85
N CYS A 68 16.40 -6.15 9.95
CA CYS A 68 16.09 -5.28 8.81
C CYS A 68 17.17 -4.22 8.57
N PHE A 69 18.39 -4.43 9.06
CA PHE A 69 19.51 -3.52 8.76
C PHE A 69 19.98 -3.66 7.30
N TYR A 70 20.06 -4.89 6.78
CA TYR A 70 20.56 -5.16 5.43
C TYR A 70 19.43 -5.40 4.43
N PRO A 71 19.46 -4.80 3.23
CA PRO A 71 20.55 -3.98 2.70
C PRO A 71 20.62 -2.59 3.37
N ASN A 72 21.84 -2.13 3.62
CA ASN A 72 22.10 -0.84 4.29
C ASN A 72 21.98 0.30 3.26
N THR A 73 20.75 0.69 2.93
CA THR A 73 20.45 1.76 1.99
C THR A 73 19.30 2.64 2.51
N ASN A 74 19.32 3.93 2.17
CA ASN A 74 18.24 4.85 2.54
C ASN A 74 16.88 4.38 2.04
N LEU A 75 16.81 3.83 0.82
CA LEU A 75 15.56 3.33 0.23
C LEU A 75 14.97 2.19 1.07
N HIS A 76 15.82 1.25 1.48
CA HIS A 76 15.41 0.12 2.28
C HIS A 76 14.98 0.53 3.70
N HIS A 77 15.80 1.33 4.38
CA HIS A 77 15.48 1.81 5.74
C HIS A 77 14.24 2.69 5.77
N ALA A 78 14.10 3.61 4.81
CA ALA A 78 12.91 4.44 4.67
C ALA A 78 11.67 3.57 4.41
N SER A 79 11.73 2.58 3.51
CA SER A 79 10.60 1.67 3.24
C SER A 79 10.12 0.97 4.51
N PHE A 80 11.03 0.48 5.34
CA PHE A 80 10.67 -0.19 6.58
C PHE A 80 10.03 0.78 7.59
N ALA A 81 10.64 1.95 7.82
CA ALA A 81 10.13 2.95 8.73
C ALA A 81 8.77 3.52 8.29
N MET A 82 8.62 3.79 6.99
CA MET A 82 7.37 4.24 6.37
C MET A 82 6.27 3.19 6.51
N ASN A 83 6.59 1.89 6.41
CA ASN A 83 5.63 0.83 6.70
C ASN A 83 5.15 0.88 8.14
N LEU A 84 6.07 0.94 9.12
CA LEU A 84 5.70 1.03 10.54
C LEU A 84 4.79 2.23 10.81
N TYR A 85 5.13 3.40 10.26
CA TYR A 85 4.30 4.61 10.34
C TYR A 85 2.91 4.39 9.73
N TYR A 86 2.85 3.87 8.51
CA TYR A 86 1.61 3.57 7.80
C TYR A 86 0.70 2.60 8.58
N GLN A 87 1.27 1.55 9.19
CA GLN A 87 0.50 0.65 10.04
C GLN A 87 -0.04 1.37 11.28
N ARG A 88 0.79 2.20 11.94
CA ARG A 88 0.40 2.96 13.14
C ARG A 88 -0.73 3.96 12.87
N MET A 89 -0.78 4.57 11.68
CA MET A 89 -1.77 5.59 11.33
C MET A 89 -3.08 5.03 10.77
N GLY A 90 -3.22 3.70 10.66
CA GLY A 90 -4.47 3.06 10.25
C GLY A 90 -4.55 2.73 8.76
N ARG A 91 -3.43 2.78 8.03
CA ARG A 91 -3.30 2.34 6.64
C ARG A 91 -4.16 3.11 5.62
N HIS A 92 -4.40 4.40 5.85
CA HIS A 92 -5.01 5.23 4.82
C HIS A 92 -3.98 5.51 3.71
N SER A 93 -4.44 5.63 2.47
CA SER A 93 -3.53 5.86 1.33
C SER A 93 -2.68 7.13 1.46
N LEU A 94 -3.15 8.13 2.21
CA LEU A 94 -2.44 9.36 2.56
C LEU A 94 -1.33 9.14 3.58
N ASP A 95 -1.47 8.15 4.47
CA ASP A 95 -0.45 7.82 5.48
C ASP A 95 0.83 7.24 4.84
N CYS A 96 0.74 6.79 3.58
CA CYS A 96 1.86 6.33 2.76
C CYS A 96 2.19 7.30 1.62
N ASN A 97 1.75 8.58 1.66
CA ASN A 97 2.05 9.51 0.58
C ASN A 97 3.50 10.03 0.64
N PHE A 98 3.93 10.57 1.80
CA PHE A 98 5.27 11.15 1.99
C PHE A 98 5.69 12.07 0.83
N THR A 99 4.84 13.01 0.39
CA THR A 99 5.15 13.88 -0.76
C THR A 99 5.33 13.10 -2.08
N ASN A 100 4.51 12.08 -2.29
CA ASN A 100 4.56 11.12 -3.42
C ASN A 100 5.78 10.21 -3.46
N SER A 101 6.60 10.20 -2.41
CA SER A 101 7.73 9.29 -2.28
C SER A 101 7.39 7.95 -1.63
N GLY A 102 6.13 7.73 -1.22
CA GLY A 102 5.64 6.44 -0.75
C GLY A 102 4.67 5.76 -1.72
N LEU A 103 4.67 4.43 -1.71
CA LEU A 103 3.78 3.59 -2.51
C LEU A 103 3.10 2.54 -1.61
N VAL A 104 1.78 2.43 -1.73
CA VAL A 104 1.03 1.37 -1.06
C VAL A 104 1.19 0.09 -1.88
N SER A 105 1.79 -0.94 -1.27
CA SER A 105 1.98 -2.27 -1.83
C SER A 105 0.84 -3.21 -1.43
N LEU A 106 0.37 -3.98 -2.40
CA LEU A 106 -0.55 -5.11 -2.26
C LEU A 106 0.17 -6.45 -2.03
N THR A 107 1.49 -6.46 -2.22
CA THR A 107 2.35 -7.64 -2.03
C THR A 107 3.25 -7.42 -0.84
N ASP A 108 3.49 -8.48 -0.06
CA ASP A 108 4.33 -8.44 1.13
C ASP A 108 5.79 -8.15 0.73
N PRO A 109 6.40 -7.04 1.19
CA PRO A 109 7.78 -6.70 0.90
C PRO A 109 8.79 -7.43 1.80
N SER A 110 8.34 -8.26 2.75
CA SER A 110 9.20 -9.05 3.63
C SER A 110 10.19 -9.91 2.86
N TYR A 111 11.40 -10.07 3.41
CA TYR A 111 12.47 -10.83 2.79
C TYR A 111 13.38 -11.42 3.88
N ARG A 112 13.85 -12.65 3.66
CA ARG A 112 14.68 -13.39 4.63
C ARG A 112 14.05 -13.31 6.03
N SER A 113 14.77 -12.78 7.01
CA SER A 113 14.32 -12.59 8.41
C SER A 113 13.72 -11.22 8.68
N CYS A 114 13.70 -10.30 7.71
CA CYS A 114 13.09 -8.99 7.87
C CYS A 114 11.60 -9.05 7.51
N THR A 115 10.75 -8.91 8.52
CA THR A 115 9.29 -9.00 8.37
C THR A 115 8.66 -7.61 8.39
N TYR A 116 7.87 -7.30 7.36
CA TYR A 116 7.05 -6.12 7.30
C TYR A 116 5.67 -6.40 7.88
N GLU A 117 5.36 -5.73 8.98
CA GLU A 117 4.05 -5.85 9.62
C GLU A 117 2.94 -5.34 8.70
N SER A 118 1.84 -6.08 8.64
CA SER A 118 0.60 -5.68 7.97
C SER A 118 -0.56 -5.98 8.90
N GLY A 119 -1.04 -4.93 9.55
CA GLY A 119 -2.02 -4.98 10.64
C GLY A 119 -3.09 -6.06 10.46
N MET A 120 -2.95 -7.11 11.26
CA MET A 120 -3.99 -8.04 11.64
C MET A 120 -3.49 -8.73 12.91
N GLN A 121 -3.38 -7.95 13.98
CA GLN A 121 -3.26 -8.49 15.33
C GLN A 121 -4.58 -8.20 16.04
N LEU A 122 -5.63 -8.89 15.58
CA LEU A 122 -6.73 -9.27 16.45
C LEU A 122 -6.23 -10.46 17.28
N GLU A 123 -5.31 -10.21 18.19
CA GLU A 123 -5.09 -11.11 19.30
C GLU A 123 -5.41 -10.29 20.54
N GLN A 124 -6.39 -10.78 21.31
CA GLN A 124 -6.78 -10.32 22.63
C GLN A 124 -7.93 -9.30 22.75
N PHE A 125 -9.06 -9.57 22.07
CA PHE A 125 -10.36 -9.37 22.72
C PHE A 125 -11.28 -10.54 22.38
N SER A 126 -11.27 -11.56 23.23
CA SER A 126 -12.27 -12.63 23.23
C SER A 126 -13.59 -12.06 23.74
N ILE A 127 -14.41 -11.54 22.82
CA ILE A 127 -15.84 -11.37 23.07
C ILE A 127 -16.52 -12.68 22.63
N PRO A 128 -17.39 -13.30 23.44
CA PRO A 128 -18.12 -14.48 23.01
C PRO A 128 -19.15 -14.07 21.96
N TYR A 129 -19.04 -14.62 20.74
CA TYR A 129 -20.07 -14.47 19.71
C TYR A 129 -20.88 -15.77 19.59
N GLU A 130 -22.18 -15.65 19.85
CA GLU A 130 -23.19 -16.69 19.67
C GLU A 130 -23.51 -16.94 18.19
N SER A 131 -23.75 -18.21 17.89
CA SER A 131 -24.02 -18.78 16.58
C SER A 131 -25.36 -18.32 15.98
N GLY A 132 -25.39 -18.06 14.67
CA GLY A 132 -26.66 -18.08 13.94
C GLY A 132 -26.62 -17.52 12.52
N GLY A 133 -26.89 -18.39 11.54
CA GLY A 133 -27.60 -18.03 10.31
C GLY A 133 -26.74 -17.81 9.07
N GLY A 134 -26.70 -18.81 8.19
CA GLY A 134 -26.04 -18.75 6.89
C GLY A 134 -26.89 -18.19 5.74
N ALA A 135 -26.34 -18.36 4.54
CA ALA A 135 -26.86 -18.05 3.20
C ALA A 135 -26.79 -16.54 2.84
N VAL A 136 -26.45 -16.10 1.62
CA VAL A 136 -26.34 -16.74 0.29
C VAL A 136 -25.37 -15.87 -0.53
N VAL A 137 -24.65 -16.49 -1.47
CA VAL A 137 -23.82 -15.77 -2.45
C VAL A 137 -24.74 -15.13 -3.47
N GLU A 138 -24.83 -13.79 -3.48
CA GLU A 138 -25.39 -13.07 -4.62
C GLU A 138 -24.30 -12.34 -5.40
N ASN A 139 -24.28 -12.70 -6.68
CA ASN A 139 -23.35 -12.32 -7.71
C ASN A 139 -23.70 -10.90 -8.18
N GLY A 140 -22.97 -9.91 -7.66
CA GLY A 140 -23.11 -8.49 -8.03
C GLY A 140 -22.08 -8.09 -9.09
N THR A 141 -22.46 -8.19 -10.36
CA THR A 141 -21.71 -7.63 -11.48
C THR A 141 -21.67 -6.10 -11.37
N SER A 142 -20.52 -5.53 -11.00
CA SER A 142 -20.26 -4.10 -11.14
C SER A 142 -18.83 -3.91 -11.62
N GLY A 143 -18.71 -3.57 -12.91
CA GLY A 143 -17.55 -2.92 -13.53
C GLY A 143 -16.20 -3.61 -13.33
N ASN A 144 -15.71 -4.24 -14.39
CA ASN A 144 -14.29 -4.56 -14.58
C ASN A 144 -13.44 -3.26 -14.57
N GLN A 145 -13.25 -2.70 -13.40
CA GLN A 145 -12.17 -1.79 -13.07
C GLN A 145 -11.12 -2.68 -12.43
N THR A 146 -10.29 -3.36 -13.24
CA THR A 146 -8.97 -3.73 -12.74
C THR A 146 -8.36 -2.42 -12.27
N SER A 147 -8.29 -2.19 -10.96
CA SER A 147 -7.52 -1.09 -10.40
C SER A 147 -6.18 -1.11 -11.11
N GLU A 148 -5.82 -0.01 -11.79
CA GLU A 148 -4.53 0.07 -12.45
C GLU A 148 -3.47 -0.19 -11.36
N THR A 149 -2.63 -1.20 -11.59
CA THR A 149 -1.56 -1.60 -10.70
C THR A 149 -0.24 -1.53 -11.44
N TRP A 150 0.84 -1.39 -10.68
CA TRP A 150 2.19 -1.29 -11.20
C TRP A 150 3.10 -2.28 -10.50
N CYS A 151 4.15 -2.73 -11.19
CA CYS A 151 5.16 -3.61 -10.60
C CYS A 151 6.42 -2.80 -10.33
N VAL A 152 6.91 -2.83 -9.09
CA VAL A 152 8.16 -2.17 -8.70
C VAL A 152 9.15 -3.17 -8.13
N ALA A 153 10.45 -2.87 -8.23
CA ALA A 153 11.45 -3.68 -7.58
C ALA A 153 11.35 -3.52 -6.05
N ASN A 154 11.48 -4.63 -5.32
CA ASN A 154 11.49 -4.61 -3.86
C ASN A 154 12.75 -3.85 -3.37
N PRO A 155 12.62 -2.83 -2.51
CA PRO A 155 13.73 -2.07 -1.92
C PRO A 155 14.85 -2.91 -1.29
N ALA A 156 14.55 -4.14 -0.88
CA ALA A 156 15.50 -5.08 -0.29
C ALA A 156 16.28 -5.94 -1.31
N THR A 157 15.99 -5.80 -2.60
CA THR A 157 16.58 -6.65 -3.66
C THR A 157 18.05 -6.29 -3.90
N GLU A 158 18.92 -7.30 -3.85
CA GLU A 158 20.35 -7.15 -4.15
C GLU A 158 20.61 -6.89 -5.64
N ASN A 159 21.74 -6.24 -5.95
CA ASN A 159 22.06 -5.76 -7.31
C ASN A 159 22.15 -6.88 -8.35
N ASP A 160 22.63 -8.06 -7.98
CA ASP A 160 22.70 -9.24 -8.85
C ASP A 160 21.29 -9.68 -9.29
N ARG A 161 20.36 -9.78 -8.34
CA ARG A 161 18.95 -10.09 -8.61
C ARG A 161 18.28 -9.01 -9.44
N LEU A 162 18.54 -7.73 -9.16
CA LEU A 162 18.02 -6.62 -9.98
C LEU A 162 18.51 -6.72 -11.43
N GLN A 163 19.79 -7.02 -11.64
CA GLN A 163 20.35 -7.19 -12.98
C GLN A 163 19.75 -8.40 -13.71
N GLU A 164 19.53 -9.52 -13.01
CA GLU A 164 18.82 -10.68 -13.56
C GLU A 164 17.39 -10.33 -13.97
N ASN A 165 16.67 -9.55 -13.17
CA ASN A 165 15.32 -9.09 -13.48
C ASN A 165 15.29 -8.22 -14.75
N ILE A 166 16.24 -7.27 -14.86
CA ILE A 166 16.41 -6.44 -16.06
C ILE A 166 16.67 -7.33 -17.28
N ASN A 167 17.63 -8.25 -17.18
CA ASN A 167 17.99 -9.12 -18.29
C ASN A 167 16.82 -9.99 -18.74
N PHE A 168 16.05 -10.55 -17.80
CA PHE A 168 14.85 -11.33 -18.11
C PHE A 168 13.78 -10.47 -18.79
N ALA A 169 13.38 -9.36 -18.17
CA ALA A 169 12.30 -8.52 -18.68
C ALA A 169 12.64 -7.96 -20.08
N CYS A 170 13.86 -7.49 -20.28
CA CYS A 170 14.30 -6.91 -21.56
C CYS A 170 14.43 -7.92 -22.72
N ASN A 171 14.35 -9.23 -22.45
CA ASN A 171 14.20 -10.24 -23.51
C ASN A 171 12.75 -10.35 -24.00
N HIS A 172 11.80 -9.73 -23.30
CA HIS A 172 10.36 -9.80 -23.58
C HIS A 172 9.74 -8.44 -23.89
N VAL A 173 10.37 -7.33 -23.48
CA VAL A 173 9.88 -5.97 -23.70
C VAL A 173 10.98 -5.02 -24.18
N ASP A 174 10.58 -3.89 -24.78
CA ASP A 174 11.52 -2.87 -25.24
C ASP A 174 12.09 -2.04 -24.08
N CYS A 175 13.34 -2.33 -23.74
CA CYS A 175 14.10 -1.59 -22.74
C CYS A 175 14.94 -0.44 -23.31
N SER A 176 14.78 -0.06 -24.59
CA SER A 176 15.48 1.10 -25.16
C SER A 176 15.40 2.38 -24.31
N PRO A 177 14.29 2.69 -23.59
CA PRO A 177 14.22 3.89 -22.76
C PRO A 177 15.19 3.91 -21.57
N ILE A 178 15.62 2.75 -21.07
CA ILE A 178 16.54 2.62 -19.93
C ILE A 178 17.98 2.29 -20.33
N ARG A 179 18.28 2.24 -21.65
CA ARG A 179 19.66 2.12 -22.15
C ARG A 179 20.31 3.50 -22.26
N ASP A 180 21.62 3.52 -22.48
CA ASP A 180 22.38 4.76 -22.66
C ASP A 180 21.74 5.63 -23.76
N GLY A 181 21.55 6.93 -23.47
CA GLY A 181 20.82 7.87 -24.33
C GLY A 181 19.29 7.75 -24.31
N GLY A 182 18.72 6.78 -23.59
CA GLY A 182 17.27 6.60 -23.45
C GLY A 182 16.60 7.64 -22.54
N SER A 183 15.30 7.88 -22.76
CA SER A 183 14.53 8.90 -22.02
C SER A 183 14.44 8.65 -20.51
N CYS A 184 14.56 7.38 -20.10
CA CYS A 184 14.50 6.91 -18.70
C CYS A 184 15.78 6.25 -18.24
N PHE A 185 16.90 6.62 -18.86
CA PHE A 185 18.22 6.17 -18.44
C PHE A 185 18.59 6.70 -17.05
N ARG A 186 18.15 7.92 -16.70
CA ARG A 186 18.41 8.52 -15.39
C ARG A 186 17.21 8.32 -14.45
N PRO A 187 17.44 7.96 -13.16
CA PRO A 187 18.73 7.69 -12.53
C PRO A 187 19.35 6.36 -13.00
N VAL A 188 20.68 6.31 -13.12
CA VAL A 188 21.42 5.14 -13.64
C VAL A 188 21.60 4.05 -12.57
N THR A 189 20.55 3.76 -11.82
CA THR A 189 20.58 2.72 -10.77
C THR A 189 19.86 1.47 -11.24
N LEU A 190 20.38 0.30 -10.84
CA LEU A 190 19.73 -0.98 -11.12
C LEU A 190 18.31 -1.03 -10.57
N MET A 191 18.06 -0.38 -9.43
CA MET A 191 16.73 -0.30 -8.82
C MET A 191 15.70 0.40 -9.72
N ASN A 192 16.08 1.52 -10.35
CA ASN A 192 15.19 2.24 -11.28
C ASN A 192 15.02 1.52 -12.61
N HIS A 193 16.11 1.01 -13.18
CA HIS A 193 16.07 0.24 -14.44
C HIS A 193 15.28 -1.06 -14.28
N ALA A 194 15.43 -1.77 -13.16
CA ALA A 194 14.64 -2.95 -12.85
C ALA A 194 13.17 -2.60 -12.67
N THR A 195 12.85 -1.55 -11.91
CA THR A 195 11.46 -1.08 -11.74
C THR A 195 10.80 -0.78 -13.09
N PHE A 196 11.49 -0.07 -13.99
CA PHE A 196 10.99 0.18 -15.35
C PHE A 196 10.72 -1.12 -16.11
N ALA A 197 11.72 -1.99 -16.21
CA ALA A 197 11.65 -3.20 -17.04
C ALA A 197 10.60 -4.19 -16.48
N MET A 198 10.57 -4.35 -15.16
CA MET A 198 9.61 -5.19 -14.45
C MET A 198 8.19 -4.67 -14.61
N ASN A 199 7.97 -3.36 -14.50
CA ASN A 199 6.65 -2.78 -14.78
C ASN A 199 6.25 -3.01 -16.23
N LEU A 200 7.10 -2.68 -17.21
CA LEU A 200 6.75 -2.85 -18.62
C LEU A 200 6.40 -4.32 -18.95
N TYR A 201 7.16 -5.28 -18.41
CA TYR A 201 6.85 -6.70 -18.51
C TYR A 201 5.50 -7.06 -17.85
N TYR A 202 5.26 -6.58 -16.62
CA TYR A 202 4.00 -6.77 -15.91
C TYR A 202 2.79 -6.23 -16.67
N GLN A 203 2.90 -5.01 -17.22
CA GLN A 203 1.84 -4.35 -17.99
C GLN A 203 1.52 -5.15 -19.28
N THR A 204 2.56 -5.54 -20.03
CA THR A 204 2.41 -6.24 -21.33
C THR A 204 1.94 -7.69 -21.21
N THR A 205 2.14 -8.33 -20.04
CA THR A 205 1.71 -9.71 -19.78
C THR A 205 0.36 -9.81 -19.04
N GLY A 206 -0.39 -8.72 -19.01
CA GLY A 206 -1.77 -8.69 -18.50
C GLY A 206 -1.88 -8.54 -16.98
N ARG A 207 -0.88 -7.94 -16.32
CA ARG A 207 -0.90 -7.58 -14.90
C ARG A 207 -1.16 -8.74 -13.93
N ARG A 208 -0.71 -9.96 -14.29
CA ARG A 208 -0.88 -11.14 -13.45
C ARG A 208 0.03 -11.06 -12.24
N ASN A 209 -0.41 -11.52 -11.07
CA ASN A 209 0.45 -11.53 -9.87
C ASN A 209 1.80 -12.23 -10.14
N THR A 210 1.77 -13.35 -10.87
CA THR A 210 2.97 -14.11 -11.26
C THR A 210 3.92 -13.35 -12.18
N SER A 211 3.43 -12.35 -12.92
CA SER A 211 4.27 -11.52 -13.80
C SER A 211 5.03 -10.42 -13.07
N CYS A 212 4.68 -10.12 -11.81
CA CYS A 212 5.44 -9.21 -10.95
C CYS A 212 6.25 -9.95 -9.87
N ASP A 213 6.17 -11.28 -9.79
CA ASP A 213 6.82 -12.04 -8.71
C ASP A 213 8.36 -11.89 -8.75
N PHE A 214 8.98 -12.11 -9.92
CA PHE A 214 10.44 -12.05 -10.11
C PHE A 214 11.22 -12.77 -8.97
N LYS A 215 10.75 -13.95 -8.54
CA LYS A 215 11.31 -14.70 -7.40
C LYS A 215 11.25 -13.91 -6.09
N GLY A 216 10.11 -13.28 -5.82
CA GLY A 216 9.87 -12.43 -4.64
C GLY A 216 10.55 -11.07 -4.65
N SER A 217 11.09 -10.62 -5.79
CA SER A 217 11.79 -9.34 -5.89
C SER A 217 10.97 -8.22 -6.55
N GLY A 218 9.73 -8.50 -6.95
CA GLY A 218 8.79 -7.48 -7.38
C GLY A 218 7.59 -7.32 -6.44
N LEU A 219 7.07 -6.10 -6.40
CA LEU A 219 5.97 -5.67 -5.55
C LEU A 219 4.88 -5.01 -6.39
N ILE A 220 3.63 -5.41 -6.16
CA ILE A 220 2.48 -4.81 -6.83
C ILE A 220 2.01 -3.63 -6.02
N VAL A 221 1.99 -2.44 -6.61
CA VAL A 221 1.57 -1.19 -5.97
C VAL A 221 0.34 -0.59 -6.65
N ILE A 222 -0.40 0.24 -5.91
CA ILE A 222 -1.66 0.88 -6.38
C ILE A 222 -1.50 2.32 -6.85
N ARG A 223 -0.27 2.84 -6.89
CA ARG A 223 0.03 4.14 -7.49
C ARG A 223 1.20 3.99 -8.42
N ARG A 224 1.15 4.73 -9.53
CA ARG A 224 2.24 4.75 -10.50
C ARG A 224 3.53 5.28 -9.87
N PRO A 225 4.63 4.51 -9.86
CA PRO A 225 5.93 5.07 -9.55
C PRO A 225 6.30 6.06 -10.68
N SER A 226 6.65 7.28 -10.33
CA SER A 226 7.13 8.26 -11.31
C SER A 226 8.26 9.09 -10.74
N HIS A 227 9.18 9.48 -11.61
CA HIS A 227 10.23 10.43 -11.33
C HIS A 227 10.55 11.21 -12.60
N ASP A 228 10.50 12.54 -12.51
CA ASP A 228 10.59 13.46 -13.65
C ASP A 228 9.64 13.06 -14.80
N ASN A 229 10.16 13.00 -16.03
CA ASN A 229 9.42 12.59 -17.22
C ASN A 229 9.30 11.06 -17.36
N CYS A 230 9.83 10.29 -16.40
CA CYS A 230 9.82 8.84 -16.44
C CYS A 230 8.75 8.28 -15.54
N SER A 231 7.73 7.78 -16.22
CA SER A 231 6.60 7.11 -15.63
C SER A 231 6.91 5.62 -15.59
N PHE A 232 7.48 5.18 -14.48
CA PHE A 232 7.93 3.82 -14.24
C PHE A 232 6.76 2.85 -14.01
#